data_AF-A0A2W7RN29-F1
#
_entry.id   AF-A0A2W7RN29-F1
#
_cell.length_a   1.000
_cell.length_b   1.000
_cell.length_c   1.000
_cell.angle_alpha   90.00
_cell.angle_beta   90.00
_cell.angle_gamma   90.00
#
_symmetry.space_group_name_H-M   'P 1'
#
loop_
_entity.id
_entity.type
_entity.pdbx_description
1 polymer ?
#
loop_
_entity_poly.entity_id
_entity_poly.type
_entity_poly.pdbx_seq_one_letter_code
_entity_poly.pdbx_strand_id
1 'polypeptide(L)'
;HVIKVEKIDDAMPGADYPRLVRAIGACPPEDVGGFPGYDDFLEAMANPKHEEHDRMLEWYGGKFDPEEAQIGRILDNFERLAKKWAPRPRKPKAALKRL
;
A
#
# COMPACT_ATOMS: atom_id res chain seq x y z
N HIS A 1 12.31 -3.05 2.54
CA HIS A 1 11.43 -3.60 1.47
C HIS A 1 12.23 -3.91 0.22
N VAL A 2 11.72 -4.81 -0.64
CA VAL A 2 12.31 -5.18 -1.94
C VAL A 2 11.30 -4.84 -3.03
N ILE A 3 11.76 -4.24 -4.13
CA ILE A 3 10.94 -3.98 -5.32
C ILE A 3 11.49 -4.83 -6.46
N LYS A 4 10.62 -5.62 -7.10
CA LYS A 4 10.96 -6.48 -8.23
C LYS A 4 9.99 -6.21 -9.38
N VAL A 5 10.52 -5.99 -10.58
CA VAL A 5 9.72 -5.92 -11.80
C VAL A 5 9.47 -7.34 -12.30
N GLU A 6 8.22 -7.77 -12.31
CA GLU A 6 7.84 -9.12 -12.77
C GLU A 6 7.50 -9.16 -14.25
N LYS A 7 6.90 -8.09 -14.79
CA LYS A 7 6.47 -8.00 -16.18
C LYS A 7 6.46 -6.56 -16.67
N ILE A 8 6.73 -6.37 -17.97
CA ILE A 8 6.60 -5.10 -18.68
C ILE A 8 5.72 -5.37 -19.90
N ASP A 9 4.61 -4.65 -20.05
CA ASP A 9 3.66 -4.77 -21.16
C ASP A 9 3.14 -3.38 -21.57
N ASP A 10 2.36 -3.35 -22.65
CA ASP A 10 1.57 -2.19 -23.06
C ASP A 10 0.56 -1.77 -21.97
N ALA A 11 0.33 -0.46 -21.87
CA ALA A 11 -0.67 0.09 -20.97
C ALA A 11 -2.08 -0.33 -21.41
N MET A 12 -2.96 -0.61 -20.44
CA MET A 12 -4.35 -0.95 -20.73
C MET A 12 -5.10 0.31 -21.19
N PRO A 13 -5.75 0.29 -22.38
CA PRO A 13 -6.50 1.45 -22.85
C PRO A 13 -7.61 1.86 -21.88
N GLY A 14 -7.68 3.16 -21.56
CA GLY A 14 -8.71 3.72 -20.68
C GLY A 14 -8.55 3.40 -19.19
N ALA A 15 -7.49 2.69 -18.79
CA ALA A 15 -7.23 2.43 -17.38
C ALA A 15 -6.43 3.57 -16.74
N ASP A 16 -6.83 3.95 -15.53
CA ASP A 16 -6.05 4.82 -14.66
C ASP A 16 -5.01 4.03 -13.86
N TYR A 17 -3.87 4.66 -13.56
CA TYR A 17 -2.75 4.06 -12.83
C TYR A 17 -2.26 4.97 -11.70
N PRO A 18 -1.78 4.43 -10.56
CA PRO A 18 -1.49 3.01 -10.28
C PRO A 18 -2.74 2.18 -9.98
N ARG A 19 -2.62 0.85 -10.13
CA ARG A 19 -3.71 -0.11 -9.86
C ARG A 19 -3.27 -1.18 -8.86
N LEU A 20 -4.16 -1.51 -7.93
CA LEU A 20 -3.94 -2.60 -7.00
C LEU A 20 -4.31 -3.93 -7.68
N VAL A 21 -3.35 -4.84 -7.77
CA VAL A 21 -3.58 -6.19 -8.31
C VAL A 21 -3.82 -7.20 -7.18
N ARG A 22 -3.00 -7.13 -6.13
CA ARG A 22 -3.07 -7.97 -4.94
C ARG A 22 -2.36 -7.29 -3.77
N ALA A 23 -2.90 -7.42 -2.57
CA ALA A 23 -2.24 -7.11 -1.30
C ALA A 23 -2.59 -8.19 -0.29
N ILE A 24 -1.63 -8.55 0.57
CA ILE A 24 -1.79 -9.54 1.64
C ILE A 24 -0.97 -9.05 2.84
N GLY A 25 -1.54 -9.22 4.03
CA GLY A 25 -0.89 -8.91 5.29
C GLY A 25 -0.87 -7.42 5.62
N ALA A 26 -0.89 -7.13 6.91
CA ALA A 26 -0.66 -5.81 7.44
C ALA A 26 0.83 -5.47 7.36
N CYS A 27 1.13 -4.18 7.17
CA CYS A 27 2.49 -3.68 7.35
C CYS A 27 2.85 -3.68 8.84
N PRO A 28 4.11 -3.96 9.21
CA PRO A 28 4.59 -3.73 10.56
C PRO A 28 4.28 -2.30 11.03
N PRO A 29 3.88 -2.10 12.30
CA PRO A 29 3.70 -0.77 12.87
C PRO A 29 4.99 0.06 12.74
N GLU A 30 4.82 1.38 12.56
CA GLU A 30 5.95 2.30 12.61
C GLU A 30 6.64 2.20 13.98
N ASP A 31 7.96 2.35 13.99
CA ASP A 31 8.78 2.33 15.20
C ASP A 31 8.70 1.06 16.08
N VAL A 32 8.19 -0.06 15.55
CA VAL A 32 8.11 -1.35 16.27
C VAL A 32 9.48 -1.98 16.59
N GLY A 33 10.59 -1.42 16.08
CA GLY A 33 11.94 -1.95 16.32
C GLY A 33 12.47 -2.89 15.23
N GLY A 34 11.94 -2.78 14.01
CA GLY A 34 12.40 -3.57 12.85
C GLY A 34 11.92 -5.02 12.91
N PHE A 35 12.66 -5.94 12.27
CA PHE A 35 12.24 -7.35 12.18
C PHE A 35 12.09 -8.03 13.56
N PRO A 36 13.09 -7.96 14.47
CA PRO A 36 12.96 -8.60 15.79
C PRO A 36 11.81 -8.01 16.61
N GLY A 37 11.68 -6.68 16.64
CA GLY A 37 10.61 -6.04 17.40
C GLY A 37 9.21 -6.32 16.84
N TYR A 38 9.08 -6.51 15.52
CA TYR A 38 7.82 -6.95 14.94
C TYR A 38 7.46 -8.39 15.32
N ASP A 39 8.44 -9.29 15.43
CA ASP A 39 8.22 -10.67 15.87
C ASP A 39 7.72 -10.70 17.32
N ASP A 40 8.43 -10.01 18.23
CA ASP A 40 8.04 -9.84 19.64
C ASP A 40 6.63 -9.24 19.77
N PHE A 41 6.32 -8.23 18.93
CA PHE A 41 5.00 -7.61 18.89
C PHE A 41 3.91 -8.61 18.48
N LEU A 42 4.14 -9.44 17.46
CA LEU A 42 3.17 -10.46 17.03
C LEU A 42 2.91 -11.49 18.12
N GLU A 43 3.96 -11.98 18.79
CA GLU A 43 3.83 -12.93 19.90
C GLU A 43 3.01 -12.34 21.05
N ALA A 44 3.33 -11.10 21.45
CA ALA A 44 2.60 -10.41 22.51
C ALA A 44 1.13 -10.17 22.12
N MET A 45 0.84 -9.73 20.89
CA MET A 45 -0.52 -9.43 20.44
C MET A 45 -1.39 -10.68 20.26
N ALA A 46 -0.81 -11.83 19.90
CA ALA A 46 -1.53 -13.08 19.70
C ALA A 46 -1.91 -13.81 21.00
N ASN A 47 -1.18 -13.55 22.10
CA ASN A 47 -1.35 -14.28 23.36
C ASN A 47 -1.79 -13.34 24.50
N PRO A 48 -3.07 -13.36 24.92
CA PRO A 48 -3.57 -12.57 26.05
C PRO A 48 -2.93 -12.85 27.41
N LYS A 49 -2.15 -13.93 27.54
CA LYS A 49 -1.38 -14.27 28.76
C LYS A 49 0.09 -13.88 28.67
N HIS A 50 0.52 -13.30 27.55
CA HIS A 50 1.88 -12.81 27.40
C HIS A 50 2.10 -11.63 28.34
N GLU A 51 3.27 -11.56 28.96
CA GLU A 51 3.58 -10.52 29.96
C GLU A 51 3.47 -9.10 29.38
N GLU A 52 3.86 -8.93 28.11
CA GLU A 52 3.77 -7.65 27.40
C GLU A 52 2.44 -7.43 26.65
N HIS A 53 1.44 -8.33 26.72
CA HIS A 53 0.21 -8.23 25.91
C HIS A 53 -0.50 -6.88 26.09
N ASP A 54 -0.80 -6.51 27.34
CA ASP A 54 -1.55 -5.30 27.67
C ASP A 54 -0.76 -4.03 27.27
N ARG A 55 0.56 -4.06 27.49
CA ARG A 55 1.46 -2.95 27.12
C ARG A 55 1.51 -2.75 25.61
N MET A 56 1.61 -3.83 24.83
CA MET A 56 1.65 -3.75 23.36
C MET A 56 0.31 -3.32 22.77
N LEU A 57 -0.81 -3.77 23.36
CA LEU A 57 -2.14 -3.35 22.96
C LEU A 57 -2.39 -1.86 23.23
N GLU A 58 -1.92 -1.34 24.38
CA GLU A 58 -1.96 0.08 24.69
C GLU A 58 -1.05 0.90 23.75
N TRP A 59 0.19 0.44 23.53
CA TRP A 59 1.16 1.12 22.66
C TRP A 59 0.66 1.23 21.22
N TYR A 60 0.12 0.14 20.68
CA TYR A 60 -0.45 0.13 19.33
C TYR A 60 -1.79 0.89 19.25
N GLY A 61 -2.52 0.97 20.37
CA GLY A 61 -3.81 1.65 20.46
C GLY A 61 -4.99 0.77 20.03
N GLY A 62 -4.87 -0.56 20.10
CA GLY A 62 -5.97 -1.47 19.80
C GLY A 62 -5.54 -2.86 19.40
N LYS A 63 -6.46 -3.61 18.79
CA LYS A 63 -6.15 -4.94 18.24
C LYS A 63 -5.41 -4.80 16.92
N PHE A 64 -4.46 -5.70 16.70
CA PHE A 64 -3.73 -5.83 15.45
C PHE A 64 -4.10 -7.16 14.79
N ASP A 65 -4.44 -7.12 13.51
CA ASP A 65 -4.62 -8.31 12.68
C ASP A 65 -3.49 -8.34 11.63
N PRO A 66 -2.53 -9.28 11.73
CA PRO A 66 -1.42 -9.36 10.79
C PRO A 66 -1.85 -9.70 9.36
N GLU A 67 -3.05 -10.21 9.14
CA GLU A 67 -3.54 -10.59 7.81
C GLU A 67 -4.32 -9.46 7.10
N GLU A 68 -4.71 -8.40 7.82
CA GLU A 68 -5.54 -7.33 7.30
C GLU A 68 -4.72 -6.27 6.52
N ALA A 69 -4.70 -6.40 5.20
CA ALA A 69 -3.94 -5.53 4.30
C ALA A 69 -4.53 -4.11 4.13
N GLN A 70 -5.69 -3.80 4.71
CA GLN A 70 -6.37 -2.51 4.58
C GLN A 70 -6.65 -2.13 3.12
N ILE A 71 -7.15 -3.09 2.33
CA ILE A 71 -7.33 -2.95 0.87
C ILE A 71 -8.10 -1.67 0.50
N GLY A 72 -9.16 -1.32 1.24
CA GLY A 72 -9.92 -0.09 1.01
C GLY A 72 -9.04 1.16 1.04
N ARG A 73 -8.20 1.31 2.07
CA ARG A 73 -7.27 2.44 2.22
C ARG A 73 -6.24 2.49 1.09
N ILE A 74 -5.79 1.33 0.59
CA ILE A 74 -4.86 1.26 -0.55
C ILE A 74 -5.55 1.77 -1.82
N LEU A 75 -6.78 1.31 -2.08
CA LEU A 75 -7.56 1.73 -3.24
C LEU A 75 -7.84 3.24 -3.24
N ASP A 76 -8.25 3.81 -2.10
CA ASP A 76 -8.49 5.26 -1.97
C ASP A 76 -7.23 6.08 -2.28
N ASN A 77 -6.08 5.62 -1.77
CA ASN A 77 -4.80 6.26 -2.07
C ASN A 77 -4.43 6.16 -3.55
N PHE A 78 -4.67 5.01 -4.17
CA PHE A 78 -4.40 4.80 -5.59
C PHE A 78 -5.30 5.65 -6.47
N GLU A 79 -6.58 5.79 -6.13
CA GLU A 79 -7.50 6.69 -6.83
C GLU A 79 -7.01 8.15 -6.77
N ARG A 80 -6.56 8.60 -5.60
CA ARG A 80 -5.97 9.94 -5.44
C ARG A 80 -4.72 10.12 -6.30
N LEU A 81 -3.84 9.12 -6.34
CA LEU A 81 -2.63 9.14 -7.16
C LEU A 81 -2.96 9.13 -8.65
N ALA A 82 -3.91 8.30 -9.07
CA ALA A 82 -4.41 8.23 -10.44
C ALA A 82 -4.91 9.59 -10.92
N LYS A 83 -5.76 10.28 -10.13
CA LYS A 83 -6.22 11.64 -10.45
C LYS A 83 -5.06 12.63 -10.55
N LYS A 84 -4.09 12.54 -9.63
CA LYS A 84 -2.92 13.44 -9.58
C LYS A 84 -1.97 13.24 -10.76
N TRP A 85 -1.82 12.00 -11.21
CA TRP A 85 -0.86 11.61 -12.25
C TRP A 85 -1.51 11.39 -13.61
N ALA A 86 -2.82 11.65 -13.73
CA ALA A 86 -3.55 11.57 -14.98
C ALA A 86 -2.79 12.33 -16.08
N PRO A 87 -2.55 11.69 -17.25
CA PRO A 87 -1.77 12.30 -18.31
C PRO A 87 -2.44 13.60 -18.76
N ARG A 88 -1.66 14.69 -18.79
CA ARG A 88 -2.18 15.97 -19.30
C ARG A 88 -2.58 15.81 -20.76
N PRO A 89 -3.75 16.32 -21.18
CA PRO A 89 -4.15 16.26 -22.58
C PRO A 89 -3.09 16.95 -23.43
N ARG A 90 -2.54 16.23 -24.42
CA ARG A 90 -1.59 16.82 -25.36
C ARG A 90 -2.35 17.83 -26.22
N LYS A 91 -1.84 19.06 -26.33
CA LYS A 91 -2.38 20.04 -27.30
C LYS A 91 -2.34 19.40 -28.70
N PRO A 92 -3.44 19.47 -29.49
CA PRO A 92 -3.43 18.96 -30.85
C PRO A 92 -2.34 19.67 -31.65
N LYS A 93 -1.55 18.90 -32.39
CA LYS A 93 -0.52 19.43 -33.29
C LYS A 93 -1.27 20.14 -34.43
N ALA A 94 -1.10 21.46 -34.55
CA ALA A 94 -1.74 22.22 -35.62
C ALA A 94 -1.40 21.56 -36.98
N ALA A 95 -2.45 21.23 -37.75
CA ALA A 95 -2.27 20.64 -39.06
C ALA A 95 -1.52 21.64 -39.95
N LEU A 96 -0.32 21.28 -40.41
CA LEU A 96 0.42 22.04 -41.40
C LEU A 96 -0.41 22.03 -42.69
N LYS A 97 -1.13 23.11 -42.98
CA LYS A 97 -1.79 23.31 -44.27
C LYS A 97 -0.70 23.31 -45.34
N ARG A 98 -0.68 22.29 -46.19
CA ARG A 98 0.08 22.30 -47.44
C ARG A 98 -0.69 23.18 -48.42
N LEU A 99 -0.03 24.25 -48.89
CA LEU A 99 -0.44 25.07 -50.02
C LEU A 99 -0.17 24.31 -51.33
#